data_AF-A0A7K9S983-F1
#
_entry.id   AF-A0A7K9S983-F1
#
_cell.length_a   1.000
_cell.length_b   1.000
_cell.length_c   1.000
_cell.angle_alpha   90.00
_cell.angle_beta   90.00
_cell.angle_gamma   90.00
#
_symmetry.space_group_name_H-M   'P 1'
#
loop_
_entity.id
_entity.type
_entity.pdbx_description
1 polymer ?
#
loop_
_entity_poly.entity_id
_entity_poly.type
_entity_poly.pdbx_seq_one_letter_code
_entity_poly.pdbx_strand_id
1 'polypeptide(L)'
;GPMIYKSYLKTEHSDENTEFWLAGEAYKKITSKRKRISMAKKLFTSYIQSQAPNEMTIRSRALYFIEMPQVKAIIRNIQELTQSCFDEVQRIIYRYMERDSYPGFLESQFYQKLKHSLQTKGGNSMGN
;
A
#
# COMPACT_ATOMS: atom_id res chain seq x y z
N GLY A 1 -13.24 1.30 -10.43
CA GLY A 1 -12.15 2.13 -9.89
C GLY A 1 -11.13 1.27 -9.16
N PRO A 2 -11.31 0.97 -7.86
CA PRO A 2 -10.26 0.37 -7.02
C PRO A 2 -9.80 -1.03 -7.44
N MET A 3 -10.74 -1.89 -7.86
CA MET A 3 -10.43 -3.25 -8.31
C MET A 3 -9.60 -3.29 -9.60
N ILE A 4 -9.84 -2.34 -10.51
CA ILE A 4 -9.12 -2.26 -11.79
C ILE A 4 -7.71 -1.72 -11.56
N TYR A 5 -7.56 -0.74 -10.66
CA TYR A 5 -6.25 -0.26 -10.24
C TYR A 5 -5.44 -1.37 -9.55
N LYS A 6 -6.06 -2.18 -8.67
CA LYS A 6 -5.40 -3.35 -8.06
C LYS A 6 -4.95 -4.37 -9.11
N SER A 7 -5.77 -4.64 -10.13
CA SER A 7 -5.38 -5.54 -11.24
C SER A 7 -4.22 -4.99 -12.06
N TYR A 8 -4.17 -3.67 -12.29
CA TYR A 8 -3.05 -3.02 -12.96
C TYR A 8 -1.75 -3.11 -12.13
N LEU A 9 -1.82 -2.82 -10.83
CA LEU A 9 -0.65 -2.91 -9.94
C LEU A 9 -0.06 -4.32 -9.88
N LYS A 10 -0.89 -5.36 -9.99
CA LYS A 10 -0.41 -6.76 -10.10
C LYS A 10 0.41 -7.00 -11.37
N THR A 11 0.09 -6.34 -12.47
CA THR A 11 0.87 -6.46 -13.72
C THR A 11 2.22 -5.75 -13.64
N GLU A 12 2.34 -4.74 -12.76
CA GLU A 12 3.58 -4.01 -12.51
C GLU A 12 4.34 -4.50 -11.27
N HIS A 13 3.96 -5.66 -10.71
CA HIS A 13 4.52 -6.20 -9.47
C HIS A 13 4.55 -5.17 -8.32
N SER A 14 3.58 -4.25 -8.31
CA SER A 14 3.46 -3.12 -7.38
C SER A 14 2.25 -3.27 -6.45
N ASP A 15 1.62 -4.44 -6.44
CA ASP A 15 0.49 -4.76 -5.56
C ASP A 15 0.89 -4.82 -4.08
N GLU A 16 2.13 -5.20 -3.79
CA GLU A 16 2.70 -5.17 -2.43
C GLU A 16 2.58 -3.78 -1.76
N ASN A 17 2.69 -2.69 -2.53
CA ASN A 17 2.55 -1.32 -2.02
C ASN A 17 1.13 -1.04 -1.52
N THR A 18 0.12 -1.45 -2.29
CA THR A 18 -1.28 -1.30 -1.90
C THR A 18 -1.64 -2.21 -0.74
N GLU A 19 -1.09 -3.43 -0.71
CA GLU A 19 -1.31 -4.38 0.38
C GLU A 19 -0.71 -3.89 1.70
N PHE A 20 0.51 -3.37 1.69
CA PHE A 20 1.10 -2.75 2.87
C PHE A 20 0.28 -1.53 3.33
N TRP A 21 -0.11 -0.65 2.41
CA TRP A 21 -0.87 0.55 2.75
C TRP A 21 -2.20 0.19 3.42
N LEU A 22 -2.93 -0.79 2.87
CA LEU A 22 -4.19 -1.29 3.44
C LEU A 22 -3.97 -1.95 4.80
N ALA A 23 -2.88 -2.67 4.98
CA ALA A 23 -2.55 -3.30 6.25
C ALA A 23 -2.21 -2.26 7.34
N GLY A 24 -1.59 -1.13 6.96
CA GLY A 24 -1.42 0.03 7.85
C GLY A 24 -2.76 0.67 8.25
N GLU A 25 -3.72 0.80 7.32
CA GLU A 25 -5.07 1.30 7.64
C GLU A 25 -5.84 0.37 8.58
N ALA A 26 -5.69 -0.95 8.40
CA ALA A 26 -6.21 -1.93 9.33
C ALA A 26 -5.54 -1.84 10.70
N TYR A 27 -4.22 -1.63 10.74
CA TYR A 27 -3.45 -1.49 11.97
C TYR A 27 -3.91 -0.31 12.84
N LYS A 28 -4.20 0.85 12.23
CA LYS A 28 -4.70 2.05 12.94
C LYS A 28 -5.99 1.77 13.73
N LYS A 29 -6.85 0.92 13.19
CA LYS A 29 -8.15 0.56 13.81
C LYS A 29 -8.00 -0.38 15.00
N ILE A 30 -6.80 -0.91 15.27
CA ILE A 30 -6.57 -1.84 16.38
C ILE A 30 -6.52 -1.07 17.70
N THR A 31 -7.54 -1.27 18.53
CA THR A 31 -7.63 -0.71 19.90
C THR A 31 -6.89 -1.56 20.93
N SER A 32 -6.86 -2.89 20.75
CA SER A 32 -6.18 -3.81 21.67
C SER A 32 -4.66 -3.74 21.53
N LYS A 33 -3.98 -3.36 22.62
CA LYS A 33 -2.50 -3.29 22.69
C LYS A 33 -1.82 -4.60 22.28
N ARG A 34 -2.30 -5.75 22.78
CA ARG A 34 -1.76 -7.08 22.41
C ARG A 34 -1.89 -7.38 20.92
N LYS A 35 -3.06 -7.14 20.34
CA LYS A 35 -3.29 -7.34 18.89
C LYS A 35 -2.42 -6.38 18.06
N ARG A 36 -2.24 -5.15 18.53
CA ARG A 36 -1.41 -4.14 17.88
C ARG A 36 0.05 -4.60 17.80
N ILE A 37 0.60 -5.05 18.92
CA ILE A 37 1.96 -5.59 18.98
C ILE A 37 2.14 -6.78 18.04
N SER A 38 1.20 -7.72 18.03
CA SER A 38 1.24 -8.89 17.14
C SER A 38 1.20 -8.48 15.66
N MET A 39 0.31 -7.55 15.29
CA MET A 39 0.19 -7.07 13.92
C MET A 39 1.41 -6.27 13.48
N ALA A 40 1.97 -5.42 14.34
CA ALA A 40 3.20 -4.67 14.05
C ALA A 40 4.36 -5.62 13.73
N LYS A 41 4.54 -6.67 14.54
CA LYS A 41 5.54 -7.72 14.28
C LYS A 41 5.29 -8.44 12.97
N LYS A 42 4.03 -8.79 12.67
CA LYS A 42 3.68 -9.45 11.41
C LYS A 42 3.99 -8.59 10.20
N LEU A 43 3.58 -7.30 10.23
CA LEU A 43 3.86 -6.36 9.13
C LEU A 43 5.36 -6.18 8.92
N PHE A 44 6.11 -6.15 10.02
CA PHE A 44 7.56 -6.15 9.98
C PHE A 44 8.09 -7.42 9.29
N THR A 45 7.78 -8.61 9.79
CA THR A 45 8.33 -9.85 9.20
C THR A 45 7.91 -10.04 7.74
N SER A 46 6.65 -9.77 7.39
CA SER A 46 6.11 -10.02 6.05
C SER A 46 6.65 -9.09 4.97
N TYR A 47 6.83 -7.80 5.27
CA TYR A 47 7.20 -6.80 4.26
C TYR A 47 8.65 -6.29 4.40
N ILE A 48 9.31 -6.61 5.52
CA ILE A 48 10.63 -6.05 5.86
C ILE A 48 11.68 -7.16 5.95
N GLN A 49 11.34 -8.34 6.48
CA GLN A 49 12.29 -9.44 6.67
C GLN A 49 12.29 -10.49 5.55
N SER A 50 11.29 -10.46 4.66
CA SER A 50 11.25 -11.37 3.51
C SER A 50 12.42 -11.10 2.56
N GLN A 51 13.26 -12.11 2.31
CA GLN A 51 14.35 -12.08 1.33
C GLN A 51 13.80 -12.24 -0.10
N ALA A 52 12.78 -11.48 -0.47
CA ALA A 52 12.27 -11.50 -1.84
C ALA A 52 13.23 -10.74 -2.78
N PRO A 53 13.64 -11.32 -3.92
CA PRO A 53 14.66 -10.77 -4.83
C PRO A 53 14.20 -9.57 -5.67
N ASN A 54 13.03 -8.98 -5.39
CA ASN A 54 12.56 -7.76 -6.06
C ASN A 54 13.10 -6.53 -5.33
N GLU A 55 14.39 -6.28 -5.56
CA GLU A 55 15.28 -5.75 -4.53
C GLU A 55 15.35 -4.22 -4.40
N MET A 56 14.78 -3.40 -5.30
CA MET A 56 15.20 -1.98 -5.34
C MET A 56 14.26 -0.93 -4.72
N THR A 57 12.96 -1.17 -4.59
CA THR A 57 12.03 -0.07 -4.19
C THR A 57 11.47 -0.21 -2.76
N ILE A 58 11.00 -1.40 -2.38
CA ILE A 58 10.40 -1.66 -1.06
C ILE A 58 11.47 -2.09 -0.06
N ARG A 59 12.39 -3.00 -0.44
CA ARG A 59 13.46 -3.49 0.45
C ARG A 59 14.36 -2.37 0.98
N SER A 60 14.86 -1.48 0.11
CA SER A 60 15.65 -0.31 0.50
C SER A 60 14.90 0.63 1.46
N ARG A 61 13.57 0.74 1.32
CA ARG A 61 12.73 1.65 2.12
C ARG A 61 12.23 1.02 3.41
N ALA A 62 11.97 -0.28 3.39
CA ALA A 62 11.72 -1.09 4.57
C ALA A 62 12.98 -1.13 5.46
N LEU A 63 14.17 -1.23 4.85
CA LEU A 63 15.45 -1.06 5.54
C LEU A 63 15.62 0.35 6.13
N TYR A 64 15.29 1.41 5.36
CA TYR A 64 15.24 2.77 5.92
C TYR A 64 14.28 2.86 7.12
N PHE A 65 13.11 2.22 7.05
CA PHE A 65 12.17 2.14 8.15
C PHE A 65 12.71 1.32 9.35
N ILE A 66 13.52 0.27 9.16
CA ILE A 66 14.19 -0.41 10.28
C ILE A 66 15.22 0.51 10.92
N GLU A 67 15.92 1.30 10.12
CA GLU A 67 16.94 2.23 10.58
C GLU A 67 16.37 3.47 11.29
N MET A 68 15.06 3.73 11.11
CA MET A 68 14.35 4.78 11.82
C MET A 68 14.42 4.58 13.35
N PRO A 69 14.97 5.55 14.11
CA PRO A 69 15.14 5.46 15.55
C PRO A 69 13.86 5.11 16.31
N GLN A 70 12.72 5.60 15.83
CA GLN A 70 11.39 5.31 16.39
C GLN A 70 11.00 3.84 16.23
N VAL A 71 11.36 3.19 15.12
CA VAL A 71 11.07 1.77 14.89
C VAL A 71 12.00 0.90 15.72
N LYS A 72 13.29 1.28 15.82
CA LYS A 72 14.23 0.63 16.74
C LYS A 72 13.78 0.76 18.20
N ALA A 73 13.29 1.94 18.60
CA ALA A 73 12.76 2.19 19.93
C ALA A 73 11.47 1.38 20.19
N ILE A 74 10.57 1.28 19.21
CA ILE A 74 9.36 0.46 19.26
C ILE A 74 9.65 -1.04 19.35
N ILE A 75 10.64 -1.54 18.61
CA ILE A 75 11.09 -2.94 18.68
C ILE A 75 11.69 -3.23 20.07
N ARG A 76 12.49 -2.30 20.59
CA ARG A 76 13.10 -2.39 21.92
C ARG A 76 12.09 -2.18 23.05
N ASN A 77 11.03 -1.41 22.81
CA ASN A 77 10.06 -0.97 23.81
C ASN A 77 8.64 -1.08 23.26
N ILE A 78 8.17 -2.33 23.19
CA ILE A 78 6.84 -2.76 22.73
C ILE A 78 5.67 -2.00 23.40
N GLN A 79 5.91 -1.33 24.53
CA GLN A 79 4.90 -0.57 25.25
C GLN A 79 4.45 0.72 24.56
N GLU A 80 5.27 1.28 23.65
CA GLU A 80 5.04 2.58 22.99
C GLU A 80 4.41 2.47 21.59
N LEU A 81 3.96 1.28 21.18
CA LEU A 81 3.30 1.08 19.89
C LEU A 81 1.97 1.87 19.82
N THR A 82 2.02 3.01 19.14
CA THR A 82 0.86 3.84 18.83
C THR A 82 0.19 3.37 17.53
N GLN A 83 -1.01 3.87 17.28
CA GLN A 83 -1.74 3.65 16.02
C GLN A 83 -1.03 4.32 14.83
N SER A 84 -0.27 5.39 15.09
CA SER A 84 0.48 6.16 14.09
C SER A 84 1.84 5.56 13.69
N CYS A 85 2.19 4.39 14.23
CA CYS A 85 3.48 3.73 14.01
C CYS A 85 3.89 3.60 12.53
N PHE A 86 2.91 3.44 11.63
CA PHE A 86 3.15 3.25 10.19
C PHE A 86 2.77 4.46 9.32
N ASP A 87 2.33 5.57 9.91
CA ASP A 87 1.81 6.73 9.16
C ASP A 87 2.84 7.26 8.15
N GLU A 88 4.08 7.43 8.59
CA GLU A 88 5.13 7.97 7.74
C GLU A 88 5.48 7.04 6.57
N VAL A 89 5.46 5.72 6.81
CA VAL A 89 5.70 4.74 5.76
C VAL A 89 4.54 4.69 4.77
N GLN A 90 3.30 4.69 5.27
CA GLN A 90 2.12 4.73 4.42
C GLN A 90 2.10 6.00 3.56
N ARG A 91 2.56 7.14 4.10
CA ARG A 91 2.70 8.39 3.35
C ARG A 91 3.73 8.28 2.23
N ILE A 92 4.89 7.69 2.51
CA ILE A 92 5.94 7.46 1.50
C ILE A 92 5.44 6.52 0.40
N ILE A 93 4.79 5.42 0.76
CA ILE A 93 4.24 4.44 -0.18
C ILE A 93 3.11 5.05 -1.01
N TYR A 94 2.22 5.84 -0.39
CA TYR A 94 1.17 6.54 -1.09
C TYR A 94 1.73 7.50 -2.16
N ARG A 95 2.71 8.34 -1.79
CA ARG A 95 3.36 9.26 -2.73
C ARG A 95 4.07 8.53 -3.87
N TYR A 96 4.65 7.37 -3.59
CA TYR A 96 5.24 6.53 -4.62
C TYR A 96 4.17 6.00 -5.60
N MET A 97 3.08 5.43 -5.09
CA MET A 97 1.97 4.98 -5.93
C MET A 97 1.38 6.12 -6.76
N GLU A 98 1.27 7.32 -6.19
CA GLU A 98 0.77 8.53 -6.86
C GLU A 98 1.71 9.00 -7.99
N ARG A 99 3.03 8.88 -7.82
CA ARG A 99 4.01 9.37 -8.80
C ARG A 99 4.37 8.36 -9.88
N ASP A 100 4.52 7.08 -9.50
CA ASP A 100 5.16 6.09 -10.38
C ASP A 100 4.12 5.09 -10.95
N SER A 101 3.07 4.72 -10.20
CA SER A 101 2.05 3.76 -10.67
C SER A 101 0.78 4.42 -11.22
N TYR A 102 0.37 5.56 -10.66
CA TYR A 102 -0.89 6.21 -11.03
C TYR A 102 -0.87 6.85 -12.43
N PRO A 103 0.20 7.53 -12.88
CA PRO A 103 0.27 8.03 -14.26
C PRO A 103 0.24 6.89 -15.28
N GLY A 104 1.01 5.82 -15.04
CA GLY A 104 1.01 4.62 -15.90
C GLY A 104 -0.37 3.96 -15.95
N PHE A 105 -1.10 3.91 -14.83
CA PHE A 105 -2.47 3.41 -14.81
C PHE A 105 -3.39 4.20 -15.76
N LEU A 106 -3.32 5.54 -15.76
CA LEU A 106 -4.14 6.39 -16.62
C LEU A 106 -3.85 6.19 -18.11
N GLU A 107 -2.60 5.87 -18.46
CA GLU A 107 -2.17 5.57 -19.83
C GLU A 107 -2.44 4.10 -20.23
N SER A 108 -2.61 3.21 -19.25
CA SER A 108 -2.80 1.78 -19.48
C SER A 108 -4.12 1.43 -20.18
N GLN A 109 -4.13 0.31 -20.90
CA GLN A 109 -5.36 -0.25 -21.48
C GLN A 109 -6.44 -0.55 -20.44
N PHE A 110 -6.08 -0.76 -19.17
CA PHE A 110 -7.03 -0.99 -18.09
C PHE A 110 -7.93 0.23 -17.87
N TYR A 111 -7.33 1.43 -17.79
CA TYR A 111 -8.10 2.65 -17.63
C TYR A 111 -8.85 3.04 -18.90
N GLN A 112 -8.25 2.88 -20.08
CA GLN A 112 -8.93 3.18 -21.34
C GLN A 112 -10.17 2.32 -21.56
N LYS A 113 -10.11 1.01 -21.25
CA LYS A 113 -11.28 0.12 -21.29
C LYS A 113 -12.36 0.51 -20.29
N LEU A 114 -11.98 0.92 -19.07
CA LEU A 114 -12.92 1.44 -18.07
C LEU A 114 -13.62 2.71 -18.58
N LYS A 115 -12.85 3.68 -19.07
CA LYS A 115 -13.35 4.95 -19.62
C LYS A 115 -14.36 4.72 -20.74
N HIS A 116 -14.02 3.86 -21.71
CA HIS A 116 -14.92 3.50 -22.80
C HIS A 116 -16.20 2.84 -22.29
N SER A 117 -16.11 1.93 -21.31
CA SER A 117 -17.29 1.24 -20.74
C SER A 117 -18.24 2.19 -19.98
N LEU A 118 -17.71 3.28 -19.42
CA LEU A 118 -18.50 4.30 -18.73
C LEU A 118 -19.17 5.26 -19.74
N GLN A 119 -18.47 5.58 -20.83
CA GLN A 119 -19.02 6.42 -21.90
C GLN A 119 -20.15 5.71 -22.67
N THR A 120 -20.04 4.41 -22.92
CA THR A 120 -21.10 3.64 -23.59
C THR A 120 -22.34 3.44 -22.71
N LYS A 121 -22.19 3.40 -21.37
CA LYS A 121 -23.34 3.33 -20.44
C LYS A 121 -24.08 4.66 -20.26
N GLY A 122 -23.44 5.80 -20.55
CA GLY A 122 -24.08 7.12 -20.51
C GLY A 122 -24.82 7.53 -21.79
N GLY A 123 -24.69 6.76 -22.87
CA GLY A 123 -25.23 7.10 -24.20
C GLY A 123 -26.58 6.49 -24.57
N ASN A 124 -27.10 5.52 -23.81
CA ASN A 124 -28.38 4.87 -24.11
C ASN A 124 -29.55 5.50 -23.34
N SER A 125 -29.75 6.80 -23.52
CA SER A 125 -31.02 7.47 -23.23
C SER A 125 -31.27 8.57 -24.27
N MET A 126 -31.31 8.20 -25.54
CA MET A 126 -32.13 8.90 -26.53
C MET A 126 -32.89 7.83 -27.29
N GLY A 127 -34.02 7.44 -26.71
CA GLY A 127 -35.11 6.88 -27.48
C GLY A 127 -35.68 7.96 -28.37
N ASN A 128 -35.80 7.63 -29.65
CA ASN A 128 -36.93 7.97 -30.50
C ASN A 128 -37.06 6.87 -31.54
#